data_AF-A0A966F680-F1
#
_entry.id   AF-A0A966F680-F1
#
_cell.length_a   1.000
_cell.length_b   1.000
_cell.length_c   1.000
_cell.angle_alpha   90.00
_cell.angle_beta   90.00
_cell.angle_gamma   90.00
#
_symmetry.space_group_name_H-M   'P 1'
#
loop_
_entity.id
_entity.type
_entity.pdbx_description
1 polymer ?
#
loop_
_entity_poly.entity_id
_entity_poly.type
_entity_poly.pdbx_seq_one_letter_code
_entity_poly.pdbx_strand_id
1 'polypeptide(L)'
;MENLSDNQNNSISPLQHLKNFGNKLVKTTLFITIPVGILYVINLPYPAIRRPISEKVPLLLLPSQITTEYHFKKSINLMEQAQQLIDNATSQEDLQLGEKKLQEAKQSLNAIPVYPSNDLFGGSYGYGWRFSSFGFQEMRGKVGELEAKIFQEKNAQTLFKKAELAFNEGKNNYENAKNNYDKQQAIKTWKLAINNLEEIPVNTLAGEKAQQKLSSNREELEAIIGNFIQTEKLNTIITSAQQFSLKAVELSKNPPYKVEKWTEIENQWKMAIKELENISLEDGNGYIEAKKLMAEYNNNLSEIQQRKKAEEKSIEAFNYAKN
;
A
#
# COMPACT_ATOMS: atom_id res chain seq x y z
N MET A 1 9.40 -85.22 -13.60
CA MET A 1 9.10 -85.65 -14.97
C MET A 1 7.59 -85.67 -15.13
N GLU A 2 7.07 -84.87 -16.07
CA GLU A 2 5.78 -85.03 -16.79
C GLU A 2 4.47 -85.10 -15.96
N ASN A 3 3.31 -84.61 -16.38
CA ASN A 3 2.88 -83.84 -17.54
C ASN A 3 1.50 -83.21 -17.23
N LEU A 4 1.16 -82.20 -18.02
CA LEU A 4 -0.09 -81.44 -18.08
C LEU A 4 -1.27 -82.22 -18.69
N SER A 5 -2.48 -81.61 -18.52
CA SER A 5 -3.71 -81.74 -19.33
C SER A 5 -4.50 -83.05 -19.18
N ASP A 6 -5.82 -83.13 -19.24
CA ASP A 6 -6.91 -82.28 -19.73
C ASP A 6 -8.19 -82.67 -18.96
N ASN A 7 -9.16 -81.75 -18.78
CA ASN A 7 -10.49 -82.09 -18.28
C ASN A 7 -11.58 -81.73 -19.30
N GLN A 8 -12.48 -82.68 -19.49
CA GLN A 8 -13.28 -82.90 -20.69
C GLN A 8 -14.48 -81.96 -20.85
N ASN A 9 -14.69 -81.58 -22.11
CA ASN A 9 -15.96 -81.09 -22.67
C ASN A 9 -17.05 -82.15 -22.60
N ASN A 10 -18.28 -81.72 -22.31
CA ASN A 10 -19.46 -82.24 -23.02
C ASN A 10 -20.55 -81.15 -23.09
N SER A 11 -20.84 -80.76 -24.33
CA SER A 11 -21.80 -79.75 -24.77
C SER A 11 -23.21 -80.33 -24.95
N ILE A 12 -24.25 -79.63 -24.48
CA ILE A 12 -25.64 -79.79 -24.95
C ILE A 12 -26.30 -78.41 -25.12
N SER A 13 -27.13 -78.30 -26.17
CA SER A 13 -27.47 -77.10 -26.97
C SER A 13 -28.48 -76.07 -26.39
N PRO A 14 -28.52 -74.83 -26.93
CA PRO A 14 -29.22 -73.67 -26.33
C PRO A 14 -30.63 -73.39 -26.88
N LEU A 15 -31.52 -74.39 -26.95
CA LEU A 15 -32.91 -74.20 -27.43
C LEU A 15 -34.03 -74.59 -26.45
N GLN A 16 -33.71 -74.83 -25.18
CA GLN A 16 -34.73 -75.11 -24.14
C GLN A 16 -34.90 -74.02 -23.06
N HIS A 17 -34.16 -72.91 -23.12
CA HIS A 17 -34.25 -71.83 -22.11
C HIS A 17 -35.10 -70.62 -22.54
N LEU A 18 -35.72 -70.62 -23.72
CA LEU A 18 -36.50 -69.48 -24.24
C LEU A 18 -38.01 -69.52 -23.94
N LYS A 19 -38.53 -70.59 -23.32
CA LYS A 19 -39.98 -70.72 -23.04
C LYS A 19 -40.40 -70.41 -21.59
N ASN A 20 -39.44 -70.28 -20.66
CA ASN A 20 -39.72 -70.00 -19.24
C ASN A 20 -39.28 -68.60 -18.77
N PHE A 21 -38.73 -67.74 -19.64
CA PHE A 21 -38.34 -66.36 -19.28
C PHE A 21 -39.45 -65.33 -19.56
N GLY A 22 -40.42 -65.64 -20.43
CA GLY A 22 -41.49 -64.72 -20.84
C GLY A 22 -42.62 -64.50 -19.82
N ASN A 23 -42.82 -65.40 -18.86
CA ASN A 23 -43.96 -65.33 -17.90
C ASN A 23 -43.60 -64.82 -16.49
N LYS A 24 -42.34 -64.44 -16.24
CA LYS A 24 -41.92 -63.76 -15.00
C LYS A 24 -41.59 -62.27 -15.17
N LEU A 25 -41.51 -61.77 -16.41
CA LEU A 25 -41.24 -60.36 -16.70
C LEU A 25 -42.50 -59.47 -16.77
N VAL A 26 -43.70 -60.06 -16.77
CA VAL A 26 -44.97 -59.31 -16.89
C VAL A 26 -45.53 -58.83 -15.53
N LYS A 27 -44.94 -59.25 -14.40
CA LYS A 27 -45.47 -58.89 -13.04
C LYS A 27 -44.55 -58.03 -12.17
N THR A 28 -43.46 -57.48 -12.73
CA THR A 28 -42.55 -56.61 -11.97
C THR A 28 -42.06 -55.41 -12.79
N THR A 29 -42.95 -54.80 -13.57
CA THR A 29 -42.74 -53.49 -14.21
C THR A 29 -43.83 -52.55 -13.73
N LEU A 30 -43.71 -52.12 -12.47
CA LEU A 30 -44.53 -51.06 -11.91
C LEU A 30 -43.65 -50.08 -11.14
N PHE A 31 -42.73 -49.39 -11.83
CA PHE A 31 -41.99 -48.20 -11.40
C PHE A 31 -41.22 -47.71 -12.65
N ILE A 32 -41.31 -46.50 -13.20
CA ILE A 32 -42.03 -45.24 -12.97
C ILE A 32 -42.13 -44.58 -14.36
N THR A 33 -43.16 -44.86 -15.15
CA THR A 33 -43.50 -43.97 -16.28
C THR A 33 -44.31 -42.84 -15.67
N ILE A 34 -43.64 -41.77 -15.23
CA ILE A 34 -44.36 -40.52 -14.97
C ILE A 34 -44.89 -40.10 -16.34
N PRO A 35 -46.21 -40.07 -16.55
CA PRO A 35 -46.78 -39.56 -17.79
C PRO A 35 -46.20 -38.17 -18.03
N VAL A 36 -45.82 -37.85 -19.27
CA VAL A 36 -45.31 -36.52 -19.64
C VAL A 36 -46.25 -35.41 -19.16
N GLY A 37 -47.56 -35.68 -19.09
CA GLY A 37 -48.56 -34.78 -18.49
C GLY A 37 -48.40 -34.54 -16.98
N ILE A 38 -47.93 -35.52 -16.20
CA ILE A 38 -47.61 -35.32 -14.77
C ILE A 38 -46.33 -34.51 -14.61
N LEU A 39 -45.30 -34.71 -15.46
CA LEU A 39 -44.11 -33.85 -15.47
C LEU A 39 -44.47 -32.39 -15.82
N TYR A 40 -45.41 -32.20 -16.76
CA TYR A 40 -45.93 -30.87 -17.10
C TYR A 40 -46.64 -30.21 -15.91
N VAL A 41 -47.50 -30.95 -15.20
CA VAL A 41 -48.23 -30.46 -14.01
C VAL A 41 -47.31 -30.18 -12.83
N ILE A 42 -46.30 -31.02 -12.60
CA ILE A 42 -45.26 -30.82 -11.58
C ILE A 42 -44.43 -29.57 -11.87
N ASN A 43 -44.21 -29.27 -13.15
CA ASN A 43 -43.45 -28.13 -13.62
C ASN A 43 -44.32 -26.87 -13.84
N LEU A 44 -45.61 -26.90 -13.50
CA LEU A 44 -46.46 -25.70 -13.50
C LEU A 44 -45.97 -24.70 -12.45
N PRO A 45 -46.10 -23.39 -12.69
CA PRO A 45 -45.71 -22.35 -11.74
C PRO A 45 -46.69 -22.23 -10.55
N TYR A 46 -47.20 -23.34 -10.01
CA TYR A 46 -48.12 -23.36 -8.88
C TYR A 46 -47.39 -23.68 -7.55
N PRO A 47 -47.32 -22.75 -6.59
CA PRO A 47 -46.49 -22.89 -5.38
C PRO A 47 -46.82 -24.09 -4.50
N ALA A 48 -48.09 -24.50 -4.42
CA ALA A 48 -48.51 -25.58 -3.53
C ALA A 48 -48.10 -26.98 -4.01
N ILE A 49 -47.87 -27.14 -5.32
CA ILE A 49 -47.41 -28.40 -5.92
C ILE A 49 -45.87 -28.42 -5.98
N ARG A 50 -45.26 -27.29 -6.36
CA ARG A 50 -43.81 -27.20 -6.58
C ARG A 50 -42.99 -27.33 -5.29
N ARG A 51 -43.45 -26.78 -4.17
CA ARG A 51 -42.74 -26.76 -2.88
C ARG A 51 -42.37 -28.15 -2.34
N PRO A 52 -43.31 -29.09 -2.14
CA PRO A 52 -42.96 -30.43 -1.66
C PRO A 52 -42.08 -31.19 -2.65
N ILE A 53 -42.12 -30.85 -3.95
CA ILE A 53 -41.34 -31.53 -4.98
C ILE A 53 -39.89 -31.05 -4.99
N SER A 54 -39.65 -29.74 -4.92
CA SER A 54 -38.27 -29.23 -4.79
C SER A 54 -37.60 -29.68 -3.48
N GLU A 55 -38.37 -29.82 -2.39
CA GLU A 55 -37.86 -30.21 -1.08
C GLU A 55 -37.66 -31.74 -0.93
N LYS A 56 -38.58 -32.56 -1.48
CA LYS A 56 -38.58 -34.01 -1.27
C LYS A 56 -38.15 -34.84 -2.48
N VAL A 57 -38.36 -34.35 -3.72
CA VAL A 57 -38.08 -35.10 -4.96
C VAL A 57 -37.61 -34.17 -6.10
N PRO A 58 -36.46 -33.48 -5.96
CA PRO A 58 -36.02 -32.46 -6.91
C PRO A 58 -35.75 -32.97 -8.34
N LEU A 59 -35.52 -34.27 -8.50
CA LEU A 59 -35.37 -34.96 -9.80
C LEU A 59 -36.59 -34.82 -10.73
N LEU A 60 -37.75 -34.42 -10.22
CA LEU A 60 -38.98 -34.28 -11.01
C LEU A 60 -39.12 -32.91 -11.69
N LEU A 61 -38.23 -31.96 -11.39
CA LEU A 61 -38.18 -30.66 -12.06
C LEU A 61 -37.47 -30.78 -13.42
N LEU A 62 -37.81 -29.91 -14.37
CA LEU A 62 -37.05 -29.84 -15.61
C LEU A 62 -35.56 -29.52 -15.30
N PRO A 63 -34.60 -30.16 -15.99
CA PRO A 63 -33.17 -29.92 -15.75
C PRO A 63 -32.79 -28.42 -15.79
N SER A 64 -33.41 -27.64 -16.68
CA SER A 64 -33.19 -26.19 -16.79
C SER A 64 -33.64 -25.39 -15.57
N GLN A 65 -34.63 -25.86 -14.81
CA GLN A 65 -35.10 -25.21 -13.58
C GLN A 65 -34.20 -25.56 -12.39
N ILE A 66 -33.77 -26.82 -12.30
CA ILE A 66 -32.82 -27.28 -11.28
C ILE A 66 -31.52 -26.47 -11.41
N THR A 67 -31.01 -26.30 -12.63
CA THR A 67 -29.79 -25.53 -12.89
C THR A 67 -29.96 -24.05 -12.56
N THR A 68 -31.06 -23.43 -13.01
CA THR A 68 -31.36 -22.01 -12.73
C THR A 68 -31.43 -21.73 -11.24
N GLU A 69 -32.17 -22.57 -10.49
CA GLU A 69 -32.34 -22.38 -9.05
C GLU A 69 -31.04 -22.65 -8.27
N TYR A 70 -30.29 -23.68 -8.65
CA TYR A 70 -28.97 -23.98 -8.07
C TYR A 70 -28.00 -22.80 -8.25
N HIS A 71 -27.85 -22.32 -9.49
CA HIS A 71 -26.92 -21.26 -9.82
C HIS A 71 -27.33 -19.91 -9.19
N PHE A 72 -28.63 -19.62 -9.14
CA PHE A 72 -29.14 -18.41 -8.49
C PHE A 72 -28.86 -18.43 -6.98
N LYS A 73 -29.23 -19.50 -6.27
CA LYS A 73 -28.94 -19.65 -4.83
C LYS A 73 -27.45 -19.58 -4.52
N LYS A 74 -26.64 -20.28 -5.31
CA LYS A 74 -25.17 -20.25 -5.20
C LYS A 74 -24.63 -18.83 -5.39
N SER A 75 -25.13 -18.11 -6.40
CA SER A 75 -24.71 -16.73 -6.67
C SER A 75 -25.05 -15.78 -5.52
N ILE A 76 -26.23 -15.91 -4.89
CA ILE A 76 -26.64 -15.10 -3.72
C ILE A 76 -25.65 -15.32 -2.57
N ASN A 77 -25.43 -16.59 -2.19
CA ASN A 77 -24.58 -16.89 -1.03
C ASN A 77 -23.12 -16.47 -1.24
N LEU A 78 -22.59 -16.65 -2.46
CA LEU A 78 -21.24 -16.18 -2.79
C LEU A 78 -21.16 -14.65 -2.84
N MET A 79 -22.22 -13.98 -3.28
CA MET A 79 -22.31 -12.52 -3.28
C MET A 79 -22.32 -11.95 -1.88
N GLU A 80 -23.09 -12.53 -0.96
CA GLU A 80 -23.12 -12.11 0.44
C GLU A 80 -21.74 -12.24 1.08
N GLN A 81 -21.06 -13.37 0.87
CA GLN A 81 -19.68 -13.58 1.34
C GLN A 81 -18.72 -12.56 0.73
N ALA A 82 -18.79 -12.35 -0.59
CA ALA A 82 -17.95 -11.39 -1.29
C ALA A 82 -18.15 -9.98 -0.75
N GLN A 83 -19.42 -9.57 -0.62
CA GLN A 83 -19.78 -8.26 -0.10
C GLN A 83 -19.26 -8.07 1.33
N GLN A 84 -19.44 -9.04 2.22
CA GLN A 84 -18.94 -8.94 3.59
C GLN A 84 -17.42 -8.74 3.65
N LEU A 85 -16.68 -9.49 2.83
CA LEU A 85 -15.22 -9.43 2.75
C LEU A 85 -14.71 -8.14 2.09
N ILE A 86 -15.45 -7.57 1.14
CA ILE A 86 -15.07 -6.33 0.43
C ILE A 86 -15.48 -5.09 1.24
N ASP A 87 -16.67 -5.10 1.83
CA ASP A 87 -17.22 -3.94 2.55
C ASP A 87 -16.58 -3.74 3.92
N ASN A 88 -16.13 -4.83 4.55
CA ASN A 88 -15.51 -4.81 5.89
C ASN A 88 -14.06 -5.31 5.85
N ALA A 89 -13.37 -5.12 4.72
CA ALA A 89 -11.99 -5.56 4.57
C ALA A 89 -11.09 -4.88 5.61
N THR A 90 -10.29 -5.67 6.32
CA THR A 90 -9.26 -5.18 7.24
C THR A 90 -7.85 -5.41 6.70
N SER A 91 -7.75 -6.31 5.73
CA SER A 91 -6.49 -6.77 5.15
C SER A 91 -6.59 -6.88 3.63
N GLN A 92 -5.43 -6.99 2.98
CA GLN A 92 -5.40 -7.20 1.53
C GLN A 92 -5.90 -8.61 1.18
N GLU A 93 -5.72 -9.55 2.10
CA GLU A 93 -6.16 -10.93 2.03
C GLU A 93 -7.69 -11.03 2.02
N ASP A 94 -8.39 -10.22 2.83
CA ASP A 94 -9.86 -10.13 2.83
C ASP A 94 -10.37 -9.69 1.45
N LEU A 95 -9.75 -8.65 0.87
CA LEU A 95 -10.10 -8.15 -0.47
C LEU A 95 -9.87 -9.19 -1.56
N GLN A 96 -8.77 -9.94 -1.50
CA GLN A 96 -8.47 -11.00 -2.47
C GLN A 96 -9.47 -12.16 -2.37
N LEU A 97 -9.82 -12.57 -1.15
CA LEU A 97 -10.81 -13.62 -0.93
C LEU A 97 -12.19 -13.14 -1.39
N GLY A 98 -12.57 -11.90 -1.07
CA GLY A 98 -13.81 -11.27 -1.51
C GLY A 98 -13.91 -11.19 -3.03
N GLU A 99 -12.83 -10.79 -3.71
CA GLU A 99 -12.75 -10.79 -5.18
C GLU A 99 -12.94 -12.20 -5.75
N LYS A 100 -12.28 -13.21 -5.19
CA LYS A 100 -12.44 -14.60 -5.64
C LYS A 100 -13.90 -15.05 -5.51
N LYS A 101 -14.54 -14.78 -4.37
CA LYS A 101 -15.96 -15.09 -4.13
C LYS A 101 -16.88 -14.34 -5.11
N LEU A 102 -16.58 -13.08 -5.41
CA LEU A 102 -17.31 -12.29 -6.39
C LEU A 102 -17.21 -12.90 -7.79
N GLN A 103 -16.02 -13.37 -8.19
CA GLN A 103 -15.83 -14.05 -9.48
C GLN A 103 -16.60 -15.38 -9.54
N GLU A 104 -16.58 -16.18 -8.47
CA GLU A 104 -17.40 -17.41 -8.38
C GLU A 104 -18.91 -17.10 -8.43
N ALA A 105 -19.35 -16.01 -7.81
CA ALA A 105 -20.73 -15.53 -7.85
C ALA A 105 -21.12 -15.10 -9.26
N LYS A 106 -20.28 -14.32 -9.94
CA LYS A 106 -20.45 -13.86 -11.32
C LYS A 106 -20.49 -15.02 -12.31
N GLN A 107 -19.62 -16.02 -12.15
CA GLN A 107 -19.65 -17.24 -12.95
C GLN A 107 -20.97 -18.01 -12.76
N SER A 108 -21.42 -18.14 -11.50
CA SER A 108 -22.70 -18.80 -11.19
C SER A 108 -23.88 -18.03 -11.79
N LEU A 109 -23.86 -16.70 -11.73
CA LEU A 109 -24.89 -15.83 -12.29
C LEU A 109 -24.95 -15.93 -13.83
N ASN A 110 -23.79 -15.96 -14.49
CA ASN A 110 -23.69 -16.11 -15.95
C ASN A 110 -24.12 -17.49 -16.47
N ALA A 111 -24.10 -18.52 -15.61
CA ALA A 111 -24.58 -19.86 -15.95
C ALA A 111 -26.12 -19.97 -15.96
N ILE A 112 -26.84 -18.93 -15.52
CA ILE A 112 -28.30 -18.90 -15.57
C ILE A 112 -28.73 -18.59 -17.02
N PRO A 113 -29.48 -19.50 -17.68
CA PRO A 113 -29.93 -19.27 -19.06
C PRO A 113 -30.96 -18.14 -19.10
N VAL A 114 -30.59 -17.02 -19.71
CA VAL A 114 -31.47 -15.85 -19.87
C VAL A 114 -32.39 -16.09 -21.08
N TYR A 115 -33.57 -16.66 -20.86
CA TYR A 115 -34.60 -16.75 -21.90
C TYR A 115 -35.43 -15.45 -21.94
N PRO A 116 -35.53 -14.78 -23.11
CA PRO A 116 -36.38 -13.61 -23.27
C PRO A 116 -37.82 -14.08 -23.53
N SER A 117 -38.55 -14.51 -22.50
CA SER A 117 -39.99 -14.67 -22.65
C SER A 117 -40.75 -14.53 -21.32
N ASN A 118 -41.78 -13.68 -21.43
CA ASN A 118 -42.77 -13.27 -20.46
C ASN A 118 -43.15 -14.35 -19.44
N ASP A 119 -43.16 -13.97 -18.15
CA ASP A 119 -44.00 -14.58 -17.12
C ASP A 119 -43.96 -16.11 -16.94
N LEU A 120 -42.85 -16.78 -17.26
CA LEU A 120 -42.68 -18.21 -16.89
C LEU A 120 -42.65 -18.46 -15.37
N PHE A 121 -42.63 -17.40 -14.55
CA PHE A 121 -42.53 -17.46 -13.09
C PHE A 121 -43.49 -16.51 -12.36
N GLY A 122 -44.68 -16.26 -12.94
CA GLY A 122 -45.73 -15.47 -12.30
C GLY A 122 -46.00 -15.92 -10.86
N GLY A 123 -45.95 -14.98 -9.93
CA GLY A 123 -46.40 -15.16 -8.55
C GLY A 123 -45.38 -14.79 -7.48
N SER A 124 -45.30 -13.49 -7.20
CA SER A 124 -44.79 -12.97 -5.93
C SER A 124 -45.67 -13.47 -4.78
N TYR A 125 -45.36 -14.63 -4.20
CA TYR A 125 -45.89 -15.06 -2.92
C TYR A 125 -44.86 -15.88 -2.16
N GLY A 126 -44.19 -15.20 -1.21
CA GLY A 126 -43.47 -15.75 -0.07
C GLY A 126 -42.12 -16.42 -0.39
N TYR A 127 -41.06 -15.94 0.28
CA TYR A 127 -39.69 -16.47 0.37
C TYR A 127 -38.66 -15.93 -0.65
N GLY A 128 -37.62 -15.28 -0.12
CA GLY A 128 -36.65 -14.41 -0.83
C GLY A 128 -35.50 -15.06 -1.59
N TRP A 129 -35.57 -16.36 -1.93
CA TRP A 129 -34.49 -17.07 -2.66
C TRP A 129 -34.88 -17.53 -4.08
N ARG A 130 -36.09 -17.22 -4.54
CA ARG A 130 -36.58 -17.63 -5.87
C ARG A 130 -36.01 -16.73 -6.97
N PHE A 131 -35.62 -17.33 -8.10
CA PHE A 131 -35.18 -16.57 -9.28
C PHE A 131 -36.30 -15.61 -9.73
N SER A 132 -35.92 -14.35 -9.94
CA SER A 132 -36.75 -13.34 -10.58
C SER A 132 -35.88 -12.53 -11.54
N SER A 133 -36.44 -12.09 -12.66
CA SER A 133 -35.71 -11.24 -13.61
C SER A 133 -35.23 -9.95 -12.95
N PHE A 134 -36.03 -9.40 -12.02
CA PHE A 134 -35.65 -8.24 -11.22
C PHE A 134 -34.44 -8.53 -10.31
N GLY A 135 -34.52 -9.57 -9.47
CA GLY A 135 -33.42 -9.95 -8.57
C GLY A 135 -32.15 -10.38 -9.34
N PHE A 136 -32.30 -10.95 -10.54
CA PHE A 136 -31.17 -11.23 -11.43
C PHE A 136 -30.47 -9.94 -11.89
N GLN A 137 -31.22 -8.92 -12.32
CA GLN A 137 -30.65 -7.63 -12.72
C GLN A 137 -30.03 -6.90 -11.52
N GLU A 138 -30.68 -6.94 -10.35
CA GLU A 138 -30.14 -6.39 -9.10
C GLU A 138 -28.79 -7.03 -8.75
N MET A 139 -28.70 -8.36 -8.78
CA MET A 139 -27.46 -9.10 -8.54
C MET A 139 -26.36 -8.72 -9.54
N ARG A 140 -26.69 -8.53 -10.83
CA ARG A 140 -25.72 -8.06 -11.84
C ARG A 140 -25.26 -6.63 -11.57
N GLY A 141 -26.16 -5.74 -11.13
CA GLY A 141 -25.81 -4.40 -10.70
C GLY A 141 -24.84 -4.42 -9.51
N LYS A 142 -25.12 -5.27 -8.52
CA LYS A 142 -24.26 -5.43 -7.34
C LYS A 142 -22.89 -6.01 -7.67
N VAL A 143 -22.81 -6.95 -8.63
CA VAL A 143 -21.51 -7.40 -9.19
C VAL A 143 -20.72 -6.20 -9.68
N GLY A 144 -21.31 -5.35 -10.52
CA GLY A 144 -20.63 -4.19 -11.10
C GLY A 144 -20.15 -3.19 -10.04
N GLU A 145 -20.97 -2.94 -9.01
CA GLU A 145 -20.62 -2.08 -7.88
C GLU A 145 -19.39 -2.62 -7.12
N LEU A 146 -19.41 -3.91 -6.76
CA LEU A 146 -18.33 -4.55 -6.02
C LEU A 146 -17.05 -4.67 -6.86
N GLU A 147 -17.17 -4.93 -8.17
CA GLU A 147 -16.03 -4.93 -9.10
C GLU A 147 -15.38 -3.54 -9.17
N ALA A 148 -16.19 -2.47 -9.23
CA ALA A 148 -15.69 -1.10 -9.20
C ALA A 148 -14.99 -0.77 -7.87
N LYS A 149 -15.55 -1.22 -6.74
CA LYS A 149 -14.93 -1.04 -5.42
C LYS A 149 -13.58 -1.76 -5.31
N ILE A 150 -13.50 -3.03 -5.72
CA ILE A 150 -12.24 -3.79 -5.76
C ILE A 150 -11.21 -3.07 -6.65
N PHE A 151 -11.64 -2.55 -7.80
CA PHE A 151 -10.75 -1.80 -8.68
C PHE A 151 -10.18 -0.54 -8.02
N GLN A 152 -11.02 0.23 -7.33
CA GLN A 152 -10.59 1.40 -6.55
C GLN A 152 -9.60 1.00 -5.44
N GLU A 153 -9.91 -0.05 -4.69
CA GLU A 153 -9.03 -0.60 -3.64
C GLU A 153 -7.65 -1.01 -4.19
N LYS A 154 -7.61 -1.70 -5.34
CA LYS A 154 -6.36 -2.12 -5.98
C LYS A 154 -5.52 -0.93 -6.45
N ASN A 155 -6.16 0.10 -7.00
CA ASN A 155 -5.47 1.31 -7.42
C ASN A 155 -4.91 2.05 -6.20
N ALA A 156 -5.72 2.24 -5.16
CA ALA A 156 -5.30 2.88 -3.92
C ALA A 156 -4.15 2.12 -3.25
N GLN A 157 -4.21 0.77 -3.22
CA GLN A 157 -3.15 -0.07 -2.67
C GLN A 157 -1.84 0.04 -3.47
N THR A 158 -1.93 0.17 -4.79
CA THR A 158 -0.75 0.40 -5.65
C THR A 158 -0.10 1.76 -5.34
N LEU A 159 -0.91 2.81 -5.21
CA LEU A 159 -0.44 4.15 -4.86
C LEU A 159 0.18 4.16 -3.47
N PHE A 160 -0.46 3.51 -2.50
CA PHE A 160 0.05 3.37 -1.12
C PHE A 160 1.43 2.71 -1.10
N LYS A 161 1.59 1.55 -1.74
CA LYS A 161 2.88 0.85 -1.80
C LYS A 161 3.97 1.69 -2.47
N LYS A 162 3.64 2.39 -3.55
CA LYS A 162 4.58 3.27 -4.25
C LYS A 162 5.00 4.44 -3.36
N ALA A 163 4.07 5.06 -2.66
CA ALA A 163 4.34 6.17 -1.76
C ALA A 163 5.15 5.71 -0.54
N GLU A 164 4.85 4.56 0.05
CA GLU A 164 5.61 3.98 1.15
C GLU A 164 7.05 3.62 0.74
N LEU A 165 7.24 3.08 -0.46
CA LEU A 165 8.57 2.82 -1.00
C LEU A 165 9.36 4.12 -1.18
N ALA A 166 8.77 5.14 -1.82
CA ALA A 166 9.41 6.43 -2.02
C ALA A 166 9.71 7.16 -0.69
N PHE A 167 8.85 6.99 0.32
CA PHE A 167 9.06 7.50 1.67
C PHE A 167 10.31 6.88 2.30
N ASN A 168 10.40 5.56 2.31
CA ASN A 168 11.54 4.83 2.86
C ASN A 168 12.83 5.13 2.09
N GLU A 169 12.75 5.26 0.76
CA GLU A 169 13.87 5.67 -0.08
C GLU A 169 14.34 7.08 0.27
N GLY A 170 13.43 8.05 0.39
CA GLY A 170 13.75 9.41 0.81
C GLY A 170 14.46 9.46 2.16
N LYS A 171 13.96 8.71 3.14
CA LYS A 171 14.59 8.60 4.48
C LYS A 171 15.99 7.99 4.40
N ASN A 172 16.13 6.84 3.75
CA ASN A 172 17.42 6.16 3.60
C ASN A 172 18.44 7.02 2.85
N ASN A 173 18.00 7.73 1.81
CA ASN A 173 18.87 8.63 1.04
C ASN A 173 19.34 9.81 1.90
N TYR A 174 18.50 10.33 2.79
CA TYR A 174 18.88 11.40 3.71
C TYR A 174 19.94 10.93 4.73
N GLU A 175 19.73 9.75 5.32
CA GLU A 175 20.66 9.17 6.30
C GLU A 175 22.04 8.85 5.70
N ASN A 176 22.07 8.39 4.44
CA ASN A 176 23.31 8.01 3.75
C ASN A 176 23.96 9.15 2.94
N ALA A 177 23.32 10.32 2.85
CA ALA A 177 23.82 11.43 2.06
C ALA A 177 25.13 12.00 2.62
N LYS A 178 26.13 12.15 1.76
CA LYS A 178 27.47 12.64 2.11
C LYS A 178 27.60 14.16 2.09
N ASN A 179 26.69 14.84 1.42
CA ASN A 179 26.69 16.29 1.25
C ASN A 179 25.27 16.86 1.35
N ASN A 180 25.18 18.19 1.46
CA ASN A 180 23.92 18.88 1.71
C ASN A 180 22.99 18.90 0.50
N TYR A 181 23.54 18.85 -0.72
CA TYR A 181 22.73 18.78 -1.93
C TYR A 181 21.95 17.46 -1.98
N ASP A 182 22.61 16.34 -1.70
CA ASP A 182 21.97 15.02 -1.66
C ASP A 182 20.92 14.95 -0.53
N LYS A 183 21.20 15.53 0.64
CA LYS A 183 20.23 15.67 1.73
C LYS A 183 18.99 16.46 1.31
N GLN A 184 19.16 17.57 0.59
CA GLN A 184 18.03 18.36 0.09
C GLN A 184 17.19 17.59 -0.94
N GLN A 185 17.82 16.81 -1.83
CA GLN A 185 17.08 15.98 -2.79
C GLN A 185 16.32 14.87 -2.07
N ALA A 186 16.93 14.24 -1.05
CA ALA A 186 16.27 13.23 -0.23
C ALA A 186 15.04 13.80 0.50
N ILE A 187 15.15 15.00 1.10
CA ILE A 187 14.02 15.71 1.72
C ILE A 187 12.90 15.98 0.71
N LYS A 188 13.23 16.40 -0.52
CA LYS A 188 12.23 16.60 -1.58
C LYS A 188 11.49 15.31 -1.94
N THR A 189 12.20 14.21 -2.11
CA THR A 189 11.62 12.88 -2.37
C THR A 189 10.71 12.44 -1.23
N TRP A 190 11.18 12.62 0.01
CA TRP A 190 10.41 12.30 1.21
C TRP A 190 9.12 13.13 1.29
N LYS A 191 9.20 14.44 1.08
CA LYS A 191 8.03 15.33 1.02
C LYS A 191 7.03 14.92 -0.06
N LEU A 192 7.51 14.60 -1.26
CA LEU A 192 6.66 14.13 -2.36
C LEU A 192 5.95 12.81 -1.99
N ALA A 193 6.64 11.90 -1.32
CA ALA A 193 6.05 10.65 -0.85
C ALA A 193 4.92 10.88 0.17
N ILE A 194 5.09 11.83 1.10
CA ILE A 194 4.03 12.24 2.03
C ILE A 194 2.83 12.82 1.25
N ASN A 195 3.05 13.74 0.31
CA ASN A 195 1.97 14.28 -0.52
C ASN A 195 1.23 13.17 -1.28
N ASN A 196 1.94 12.20 -1.83
CA ASN A 196 1.32 11.06 -2.53
C ASN A 196 0.47 10.18 -1.59
N LEU A 197 0.81 10.08 -0.30
CA LEU A 197 -0.04 9.41 0.70
C LEU A 197 -1.33 10.19 0.96
N GLU A 198 -1.29 11.52 0.92
CA GLU A 198 -2.46 12.40 1.11
C GLU A 198 -3.49 12.30 -0.02
N GLU A 199 -3.02 12.04 -1.24
CA GLU A 199 -3.86 11.91 -2.42
C GLU A 199 -4.62 10.56 -2.49
N ILE A 200 -4.32 9.61 -1.62
CA ILE A 200 -4.96 8.29 -1.62
C ILE A 200 -6.40 8.43 -1.11
N PRO A 201 -7.41 7.93 -1.85
CA PRO A 201 -8.81 8.06 -1.46
C PRO A 201 -9.09 7.46 -0.07
N VAL A 202 -9.58 8.29 0.86
CA VAL A 202 -9.82 7.93 2.27
C VAL A 202 -10.88 6.85 2.47
N ASN A 203 -11.74 6.62 1.47
CA ASN A 203 -12.79 5.60 1.48
C ASN A 203 -12.28 4.20 1.09
N THR A 204 -10.96 4.01 1.01
CA THR A 204 -10.31 2.72 0.72
C THR A 204 -9.52 2.24 1.93
N LEU A 205 -9.30 0.93 2.04
CA LEU A 205 -8.46 0.36 3.11
C LEU A 205 -7.03 0.96 3.06
N ALA A 206 -6.49 1.16 1.86
CA ALA A 206 -5.18 1.77 1.67
C ALA A 206 -5.15 3.25 2.10
N GLY A 207 -6.23 4.00 1.84
CA GLY A 207 -6.38 5.38 2.28
C GLY A 207 -6.44 5.51 3.79
N GLU A 208 -7.18 4.64 4.47
CA GLU A 208 -7.21 4.63 5.95
C GLU A 208 -5.79 4.42 6.52
N LYS A 209 -5.06 3.42 6.00
CA LYS A 209 -3.66 3.16 6.38
C LYS A 209 -2.74 4.35 6.08
N ALA A 210 -2.96 5.03 4.95
CA ALA A 210 -2.21 6.25 4.61
C ALA A 210 -2.44 7.35 5.65
N GLN A 211 -3.69 7.63 6.00
CA GLN A 211 -4.05 8.65 6.99
C GLN A 211 -3.45 8.36 8.37
N GLN A 212 -3.48 7.10 8.81
CA GLN A 212 -2.86 6.69 10.08
C GLN A 212 -1.35 7.00 10.12
N LYS A 213 -0.65 6.91 8.98
CA LYS A 213 0.78 7.18 8.89
C LYS A 213 1.13 8.66 8.71
N LEU A 214 0.21 9.48 8.22
CA LEU A 214 0.52 10.84 7.79
C LEU A 214 0.95 11.77 8.93
N SER A 215 0.32 11.71 10.11
CA SER A 215 0.66 12.63 11.22
C SER A 215 2.09 12.42 11.71
N SER A 216 2.45 11.19 12.09
CA SER A 216 3.80 10.85 12.57
C SER A 216 4.87 11.16 11.54
N ASN A 217 4.57 10.86 10.27
CA ASN A 217 5.51 11.05 9.17
C ASN A 217 5.76 12.53 8.85
N ARG A 218 4.72 13.38 8.94
CA ARG A 218 4.87 14.83 8.78
C ARG A 218 5.67 15.43 9.93
N GLU A 219 5.36 15.05 11.17
CA GLU A 219 6.10 15.52 12.35
C GLU A 219 7.59 15.16 12.26
N GLU A 220 7.91 13.93 11.85
CA GLU A 220 9.29 13.51 11.63
C GLU A 220 9.99 14.35 10.55
N LEU A 221 9.33 14.56 9.40
CA LEU A 221 9.90 15.35 8.31
C LEU A 221 10.14 16.81 8.72
N GLU A 222 9.20 17.44 9.41
CA GLU A 222 9.34 18.82 9.87
C GLU A 222 10.48 18.97 10.88
N ALA A 223 10.63 18.02 11.81
CA ALA A 223 11.75 18.01 12.74
C ALA A 223 13.10 17.89 12.01
N ILE A 224 13.17 17.04 10.98
CA ILE A 224 14.38 16.86 10.17
C ILE A 224 14.70 18.10 9.35
N ILE A 225 13.71 18.74 8.72
CA ILE A 225 13.89 19.98 7.97
C ILE A 225 14.39 21.08 8.90
N GLY A 226 13.78 21.23 10.08
CA GLY A 226 14.21 22.21 11.09
C GLY A 226 15.67 22.01 11.50
N ASN A 227 16.04 20.77 11.85
CA ASN A 227 17.41 20.43 12.22
C ASN A 227 18.40 20.64 11.07
N PHE A 228 18.02 20.32 9.83
CA PHE A 228 18.86 20.51 8.65
C PHE A 228 19.15 22.00 8.41
N ILE A 229 18.12 22.85 8.41
CA ILE A 229 18.27 24.30 8.21
C ILE A 229 19.14 24.91 9.32
N GLN A 230 18.91 24.50 10.57
CA GLN A 230 19.68 24.98 11.71
C GLN A 230 21.15 24.58 11.60
N THR A 231 21.43 23.32 11.23
CA THR A 231 22.81 22.82 11.05
C THR A 231 23.52 23.56 9.91
N GLU A 232 22.85 23.79 8.79
CA GLU A 232 23.43 24.54 7.66
C GLU A 232 23.78 25.98 8.02
N LYS A 233 22.90 26.64 8.79
CA LYS A 233 23.14 27.99 9.29
C LYS A 233 24.39 28.02 10.19
N LEU A 234 24.49 27.08 11.13
CA LEU A 234 25.65 26.98 12.03
C LEU A 234 26.95 26.72 11.28
N ASN A 235 26.93 25.76 10.35
CA ASN A 235 28.10 25.46 9.51
C ASN A 235 28.55 26.68 8.69
N THR A 236 27.61 27.46 8.16
CA THR A 236 27.92 28.68 7.39
C THR A 236 28.62 29.72 8.26
N ILE A 237 28.10 29.97 9.47
CA ILE A 237 28.69 30.93 10.41
C ILE A 237 30.10 30.49 10.82
N ILE A 238 30.27 29.21 11.21
CA ILE A 238 31.57 28.67 11.63
C ILE A 238 32.58 28.71 10.47
N THR A 239 32.17 28.33 9.26
CA THR A 239 33.04 28.37 8.07
C THR A 239 33.46 29.81 7.73
N SER A 240 32.54 30.76 7.82
CA SER A 240 32.84 32.18 7.58
C SER A 240 33.85 32.71 8.60
N ALA A 241 33.66 32.41 9.89
CA ALA A 241 34.61 32.76 10.94
C ALA A 241 36.00 32.16 10.69
N GLN A 242 36.07 30.90 10.25
CA GLN A 242 37.32 30.23 9.90
C GLN A 242 38.01 30.88 8.69
N GLN A 243 37.27 31.39 7.71
CA GLN A 243 37.87 32.09 6.57
C GLN A 243 38.54 33.40 7.01
N PHE A 244 37.89 34.18 7.88
CA PHE A 244 38.49 35.39 8.45
C PHE A 244 39.74 35.08 9.28
N SER A 245 39.71 34.02 10.11
CA SER A 245 40.90 33.62 10.89
C SER A 245 42.04 33.13 10.01
N LEU A 246 41.76 32.31 8.99
CA LEU A 246 42.75 31.88 8.00
C LEU A 246 43.38 33.08 7.29
N LYS A 247 42.57 34.09 6.94
CA LYS A 247 43.10 35.31 6.34
C LYS A 247 44.00 36.09 7.30
N ALA A 248 43.62 36.20 8.57
CA ALA A 248 44.44 36.83 9.59
C ALA A 248 45.79 36.12 9.77
N VAL A 249 45.76 34.78 9.83
CA VAL A 249 46.97 33.94 9.91
C VAL A 249 47.87 34.14 8.69
N GLU A 250 47.29 34.13 7.48
CA GLU A 250 48.05 34.35 6.24
C GLU A 250 48.72 35.72 6.22
N LEU A 251 47.98 36.78 6.59
CA LEU A 251 48.48 38.15 6.65
C LEU A 251 49.57 38.35 7.72
N SER A 252 49.64 37.45 8.71
CA SER A 252 50.63 37.49 9.80
C SER A 252 51.98 36.85 9.46
N LYS A 253 52.13 36.24 8.27
CA LYS A 253 53.33 35.51 7.87
C LYS A 253 54.46 36.42 7.38
N ASN A 254 55.62 36.35 8.03
CA ASN A 254 56.86 37.12 7.75
C ASN A 254 56.84 38.59 8.24
N PRO A 255 56.69 38.84 9.55
CA PRO A 255 56.98 40.16 10.14
C PRO A 255 58.48 40.53 10.00
N PRO A 256 58.89 41.81 10.17
CA PRO A 256 58.13 42.94 10.73
C PRO A 256 57.24 43.68 9.72
N TYR A 257 56.16 44.29 10.23
CA TYR A 257 55.23 45.10 9.45
C TYR A 257 54.98 46.47 10.05
N LYS A 258 54.49 47.40 9.22
CA LYS A 258 53.95 48.69 9.65
C LYS A 258 52.63 48.52 10.42
N VAL A 259 52.29 49.54 11.20
CA VAL A 259 51.06 49.60 12.03
C VAL A 259 49.78 49.36 11.23
N GLU A 260 49.71 49.84 9.98
CA GLU A 260 48.53 49.64 9.12
C GLU A 260 48.28 48.15 8.85
N LYS A 261 49.35 47.38 8.63
CA LYS A 261 49.25 45.94 8.39
C LYS A 261 48.81 45.19 9.65
N TRP A 262 49.33 45.56 10.80
CA TRP A 262 48.87 45.00 12.08
C TRP A 262 47.39 45.32 12.34
N THR A 263 46.92 46.50 11.96
CA THR A 263 45.51 46.88 12.07
C THR A 263 44.63 46.06 11.13
N GLU A 264 45.09 45.76 9.91
CA GLU A 264 44.40 44.86 8.99
C GLU A 264 44.25 43.45 9.60
N ILE A 265 45.34 42.87 10.13
CA ILE A 265 45.33 41.56 10.79
C ILE A 265 44.39 41.56 12.00
N GLU A 266 44.47 42.60 12.83
CA GLU A 266 43.60 42.79 14.00
C GLU A 266 42.11 42.78 13.59
N ASN A 267 41.77 43.46 12.50
CA ASN A 267 40.41 43.52 11.99
C ASN A 267 39.91 42.14 11.51
N GLN A 268 40.75 41.35 10.85
CA GLN A 268 40.37 39.99 10.41
C GLN A 268 40.04 39.09 11.61
N TRP A 269 40.84 39.14 12.69
CA TRP A 269 40.53 38.42 13.92
C TRP A 269 39.24 38.89 14.58
N LYS A 270 38.99 40.21 14.63
CA LYS A 270 37.73 40.77 15.14
C LYS A 270 36.51 40.32 14.33
N MET A 271 36.63 40.27 13.00
CA MET A 271 35.56 39.78 12.13
C MET A 271 35.27 38.29 12.38
N ALA A 272 36.32 37.46 12.51
CA ALA A 272 36.17 36.04 12.83
C ALA A 272 35.42 35.82 14.16
N ILE A 273 35.78 36.57 15.20
CA ILE A 273 35.12 36.50 16.52
C ILE A 273 33.66 36.96 16.42
N LYS A 274 33.41 38.08 15.71
CA LYS A 274 32.07 38.64 15.53
C LYS A 274 31.12 37.68 14.82
N GLU A 275 31.60 36.91 13.84
CA GLU A 275 30.77 35.86 13.22
C GLU A 275 30.33 34.82 14.25
N LEU A 276 31.26 34.33 15.08
CA LEU A 276 30.96 33.31 16.11
C LEU A 276 30.03 33.82 17.23
N GLU A 277 29.97 35.13 17.47
CA GLU A 277 29.03 35.74 18.42
C GLU A 277 27.56 35.61 17.99
N ASN A 278 27.30 35.37 16.70
CA ASN A 278 25.95 35.15 16.19
C ASN A 278 25.37 33.77 16.58
N ILE A 279 26.18 32.89 17.18
CA ILE A 279 25.77 31.57 17.64
C ILE A 279 25.27 31.68 19.09
N SER A 280 24.01 31.32 19.29
CA SER A 280 23.27 31.41 20.55
C SER A 280 23.48 30.18 21.44
N LEU A 281 23.17 30.30 22.74
CA LEU A 281 23.19 29.18 23.69
C LEU A 281 22.26 28.03 23.28
N GLU A 282 21.17 28.35 22.59
CA GLU A 282 20.14 27.40 22.12
C GLU A 282 20.66 26.50 20.99
N ASP A 283 21.76 26.89 20.33
CA ASP A 283 22.40 26.13 19.24
C ASP A 283 23.23 24.92 19.75
N GLY A 284 23.22 24.66 21.06
CA GLY A 284 23.74 23.44 21.68
C GLY A 284 25.22 23.19 21.37
N ASN A 285 25.52 22.10 20.65
CA ASN A 285 26.90 21.75 20.30
C ASN A 285 27.60 22.83 19.44
N GLY A 286 26.84 23.53 18.57
CA GLY A 286 27.38 24.63 17.78
C GLY A 286 27.89 25.78 18.66
N TYR A 287 27.19 26.05 19.78
CA TYR A 287 27.64 27.04 20.77
C TYR A 287 28.94 26.63 21.46
N ILE A 288 29.09 25.36 21.83
CA ILE A 288 30.30 24.84 22.47
C ILE A 288 31.51 24.98 21.52
N GLU A 289 31.33 24.61 20.25
CA GLU A 289 32.37 24.75 19.23
C GLU A 289 32.73 26.22 18.99
N ALA A 290 31.73 27.10 18.86
CA ALA A 290 31.93 28.53 18.70
C ALA A 290 32.73 29.13 19.87
N LYS A 291 32.40 28.76 21.11
CA LYS A 291 33.14 29.24 22.29
C LYS A 291 34.59 28.79 22.32
N LYS A 292 34.88 27.57 21.88
CA LYS A 292 36.26 27.06 21.76
C LYS A 292 37.05 27.88 20.74
N LEU A 293 36.49 28.09 19.55
CA LEU A 293 37.12 28.91 18.50
C LEU A 293 37.29 30.38 18.94
N MET A 294 36.29 30.96 19.59
CA MET A 294 36.40 32.32 20.13
C MET A 294 37.55 32.45 21.13
N ALA A 295 37.76 31.46 22.01
CA ALA A 295 38.87 31.51 22.97
C ALA A 295 40.24 31.51 22.25
N GLU A 296 40.39 30.67 21.23
CA GLU A 296 41.59 30.63 20.38
C GLU A 296 41.81 31.97 19.66
N TYR A 297 40.76 32.50 19.02
CA TYR A 297 40.85 33.73 18.22
C TYR A 297 41.10 34.96 19.09
N ASN A 298 40.55 35.01 20.31
CA ASN A 298 40.84 36.07 21.28
C ASN A 298 42.31 36.05 21.73
N ASN A 299 42.91 34.88 21.92
CA ASN A 299 44.34 34.77 22.21
C ASN A 299 45.20 35.31 21.06
N ASN A 300 44.90 34.90 19.82
CA ASN A 300 45.62 35.39 18.64
C ASN A 300 45.45 36.90 18.46
N LEU A 301 44.24 37.43 18.65
CA LEU A 301 43.96 38.86 18.60
C LEU A 301 44.80 39.64 19.64
N SER A 302 44.88 39.13 20.87
CA SER A 302 45.70 39.73 21.93
C SER A 302 47.17 39.80 21.56
N GLU A 303 47.72 38.75 20.95
CA GLU A 303 49.11 38.74 20.47
C GLU A 303 49.33 39.80 19.37
N ILE A 304 48.42 39.90 18.41
CA ILE A 304 48.49 40.89 17.33
C ILE A 304 48.41 42.33 17.88
N GLN A 305 47.55 42.57 18.86
CA GLN A 305 47.45 43.87 19.52
C GLN A 305 48.73 44.25 20.26
N GLN A 306 49.41 43.30 20.90
CA GLN A 306 50.70 43.53 21.54
C GLN A 306 51.79 43.89 20.52
N ARG A 307 51.87 43.16 19.40
CA ARG A 307 52.82 43.43 18.31
C ARG A 307 52.59 44.79 17.68
N LYS A 308 51.32 45.15 17.42
CA LYS A 308 50.93 46.48 16.93
C LYS A 308 51.41 47.59 17.87
N LYS A 309 51.13 47.46 19.16
CA LYS A 309 51.52 48.45 20.18
C LYS A 309 53.04 48.59 20.30
N ALA A 310 53.78 47.50 20.13
CA ALA A 310 55.24 47.54 20.13
C ALA A 310 55.79 48.33 18.92
N GLU A 311 55.20 48.12 17.73
CA GLU A 311 55.55 48.87 16.52
C GLU A 311 55.23 50.37 16.65
N GLU A 312 54.04 50.71 17.16
CA GLU A 312 53.64 52.10 17.41
C GLU A 312 54.64 52.84 18.33
N LYS A 313 55.06 52.18 19.42
CA LYS A 313 56.07 52.73 20.34
C LYS A 313 57.46 52.85 19.70
N SER A 314 57.83 51.91 18.83
CA SER A 314 59.10 51.96 18.10
C SER A 314 59.16 53.18 17.18
N ILE A 315 58.06 53.45 16.46
CA ILE A 315 57.92 54.63 15.60
C ILE A 315 57.97 55.93 16.43
N GLU A 316 57.28 55.98 17.56
CA GLU A 316 57.30 57.13 18.47
C GLU A 316 58.73 57.43 18.98
N ALA A 317 59.44 56.41 19.46
CA ALA A 317 60.82 56.54 19.94
C ALA A 317 61.79 56.99 18.83
N PHE A 318 61.63 56.44 17.61
CA PHE A 318 62.42 56.86 16.45
C PHE A 318 62.19 58.34 16.11
N ASN A 319 60.94 58.79 16.13
CA ASN A 319 60.59 60.18 15.86
C ASN A 319 61.13 61.12 16.95
N TYR A 320 61.07 60.72 18.23
CA TYR A 320 61.64 61.51 19.32
C TYR A 320 63.16 61.66 19.20
N ALA A 321 63.88 60.59 18.85
CA ALA A 321 65.33 60.62 18.70
C ALA A 321 65.84 61.42 17.48
N LYS A 322 64.95 61.74 16.53
CA LYS A 322 65.27 62.47 15.31
C LYS A 322 65.07 64.00 15.45
N ASN A 323 64.31 64.42 16.47
CA ASN A 323 64.07 65.83 16.82
C ASN A 323 65.06 66.30 17.88
#